data_AF-A0A9D3PRC6-F1
#
_entry.id   AF-A0A9D3PRC6-F1
#
_cell.length_a   1.000
_cell.length_b   1.000
_cell.length_c   1.000
_cell.angle_alpha   90.00
_cell.angle_beta   90.00
_cell.angle_gamma   90.00
#
_symmetry.space_group_name_H-M   'P 1'
#
loop_
_entity.id
_entity.type
_entity.pdbx_description
1 polymer ?
#
loop_
_entity_poly.entity_id
_entity_poly.type
_entity_poly.pdbx_seq_one_letter_code
_entity_poly.pdbx_strand_id
1 'polypeptide(L)'
;MPPKIRENKETADQTVKKKPEGYWRERSAGDPLTELGREYYYVQIRDLEHQLERYQKKCDELEVQQRDFSFQYSSLEKEKKDIVHFLKRSLTQKEDELSDLSEHLLALKQAKEAEKESLEKQVAQLRHDFQEQKDQLTSENMILAGKLAALEEFRVQKEEFMSRFATLEEQLEEQKQKHQIVIYDLERKAVLDNNRLKKEMQQHVAAVAAELRLVSDRKMPETTIRAIHENASVTSQLRRLADKSDKLLEENQVLREREKQLKWEWEVLKPVLKETNSRSVSIQKVVHQLMVKYKQQCVELEENEKRLAQHAQLQRQHSALQQDFNNLRQELASVKGELEKNSIQVERLRQELTKEQSIRGQLETVLQEAAMALKQALKEVPKEEDSEVMMLARQNQMLQKLLVVLDSAALLGRGPALTEFIVETDSLREDKKGQGPQRSRIILPLLKATKHVCHYKMGDLGLVPQSSCIHSTTPKLEPFPVSTRLHTP
;
A
#
# COMPACT_ATOMS: atom_id res chain seq x y z
N MET A 1 54.49 -29.79 5.34
CA MET A 1 55.15 -31.03 4.88
C MET A 1 55.81 -30.76 3.53
N PRO A 2 57.07 -31.18 3.32
CA PRO A 2 57.81 -31.08 2.05
C PRO A 2 57.49 -32.27 1.11
N PRO A 3 57.91 -32.23 -0.16
CA PRO A 3 59.10 -32.99 -0.59
C PRO A 3 60.02 -32.17 -1.55
N LYS A 4 61.37 -32.22 -1.49
CA LYS A 4 62.36 -33.28 -1.83
C LYS A 4 62.29 -33.65 -3.33
N ILE A 5 63.33 -33.51 -4.18
CA ILE A 5 64.68 -34.14 -4.18
C ILE A 5 65.43 -33.64 -5.46
N ARG A 6 66.68 -33.13 -5.37
CA ARG A 6 67.99 -33.68 -5.87
C ARG A 6 68.17 -33.69 -7.40
N GLU A 7 69.34 -33.67 -8.06
CA GLU A 7 70.79 -33.81 -7.80
C GLU A 7 71.46 -33.39 -9.15
N ASN A 8 72.61 -32.71 -9.24
CA ASN A 8 73.99 -33.25 -9.35
C ASN A 8 74.88 -32.06 -9.82
N LYS A 9 76.05 -31.75 -9.23
CA LYS A 9 77.39 -32.39 -9.29
C LYS A 9 78.07 -32.33 -10.66
N GLU A 10 79.20 -31.60 -10.74
CA GLU A 10 80.55 -32.07 -11.13
C GLU A 10 81.51 -30.86 -11.29
N THR A 11 82.55 -30.72 -10.44
CA THR A 11 84.02 -30.99 -10.67
C THR A 11 84.70 -29.91 -11.53
N ALA A 12 85.98 -29.54 -11.40
CA ALA A 12 87.09 -29.72 -10.47
C ALA A 12 88.21 -28.76 -10.96
N ASP A 13 89.31 -28.66 -10.19
CA ASP A 13 90.63 -28.14 -10.58
C ASP A 13 90.80 -26.61 -10.76
N GLN A 14 91.87 -25.95 -10.32
CA GLN A 14 93.20 -26.37 -9.89
C GLN A 14 93.87 -25.21 -9.10
N THR A 15 94.47 -25.55 -7.96
CA THR A 15 95.83 -25.19 -7.49
C THR A 15 96.42 -23.80 -7.81
N VAL A 16 97.02 -23.02 -6.88
CA VAL A 16 98.42 -23.20 -6.39
C VAL A 16 98.75 -22.11 -5.34
N LYS A 17 99.23 -22.53 -4.14
CA LYS A 17 100.39 -22.07 -3.31
C LYS A 17 100.60 -20.56 -3.05
N LYS A 18 101.10 -20.04 -1.92
CA LYS A 18 101.84 -20.53 -0.74
C LYS A 18 101.94 -19.35 0.28
N LYS A 19 101.99 -19.66 1.58
CA LYS A 19 102.50 -18.80 2.70
C LYS A 19 104.05 -18.69 2.67
N PRO A 20 104.78 -18.20 3.70
CA PRO A 20 104.80 -16.94 4.48
C PRO A 20 106.24 -16.31 4.47
N GLU A 21 106.62 -15.56 5.53
CA GLU A 21 107.96 -14.97 5.86
C GLU A 21 108.32 -13.68 5.11
N GLY A 22 108.93 -12.66 5.71
CA GLY A 22 109.58 -12.51 7.00
C GLY A 22 110.69 -11.45 6.86
N TYR A 23 110.64 -10.41 7.69
CA TYR A 23 111.73 -9.55 8.20
C TYR A 23 112.81 -8.93 7.27
N TRP A 24 113.41 -7.87 7.83
CA TRP A 24 114.59 -7.07 7.41
C TRP A 24 114.25 -5.88 6.49
N ARG A 25 114.80 -4.67 6.65
CA ARG A 25 115.72 -4.09 7.64
C ARG A 25 115.83 -2.61 7.27
N GLU A 26 115.86 -1.78 8.29
CA GLU A 26 116.30 -0.38 8.26
C GLU A 26 117.72 -0.26 7.67
N ARG A 27 117.93 0.54 6.62
CA ARG A 27 119.26 0.98 6.20
C ARG A 27 119.25 2.42 5.70
N SER A 28 119.68 3.28 6.62
CA SER A 28 120.34 4.55 6.35
C SER A 28 121.67 4.35 5.59
N ALA A 29 122.22 5.45 5.09
CA ALA A 29 123.40 5.64 4.23
C ALA A 29 123.09 5.46 2.72
N GLY A 30 123.08 6.50 1.89
CA GLY A 30 124.00 7.64 1.90
C GLY A 30 125.32 7.20 1.26
N ASP A 31 125.31 7.08 -0.07
CA ASP A 31 126.52 7.04 -0.90
C ASP A 31 126.16 7.60 -2.29
N PRO A 32 127.01 8.47 -2.90
CA PRO A 32 126.64 9.23 -4.06
C PRO A 32 126.68 8.32 -5.29
N LEU A 33 125.51 7.82 -5.71
CA LEU A 33 125.36 7.27 -7.05
C LEU A 33 125.92 8.28 -8.05
N THR A 34 126.93 7.89 -8.84
CA THR A 34 127.44 8.64 -10.00
C THR A 34 126.25 9.20 -10.78
N GLU A 35 126.33 10.45 -11.25
CA GLU A 35 125.22 11.17 -11.91
C GLU A 35 124.47 10.32 -12.94
N LEU A 36 125.20 9.49 -13.69
CA LEU A 36 124.68 8.53 -14.66
C LEU A 36 123.74 7.44 -14.08
N GLY A 37 124.02 6.94 -12.87
CA GLY A 37 123.18 5.95 -12.19
C GLY A 37 121.90 6.60 -11.62
N ARG A 38 122.01 7.82 -11.09
CA ARG A 38 120.84 8.62 -10.69
C ARG A 38 119.97 8.92 -11.90
N GLU A 39 120.55 9.33 -13.03
CA GLU A 39 119.83 9.58 -14.28
C GLU A 39 119.13 8.32 -14.82
N TYR A 40 119.79 7.16 -14.78
CA TYR A 40 119.15 5.88 -15.14
C TYR A 40 117.92 5.59 -14.28
N TYR A 41 118.02 5.73 -12.95
CA TYR A 41 116.87 5.57 -12.07
C TYR A 41 115.81 6.66 -12.27
N TYR A 42 116.17 7.91 -12.58
CA TYR A 42 115.21 8.97 -12.91
C TYR A 42 114.44 8.69 -14.21
N VAL A 43 115.12 8.18 -15.25
CA VAL A 43 114.47 7.75 -16.50
C VAL A 43 113.56 6.56 -16.23
N GLN A 44 114.01 5.57 -15.46
CA GLN A 44 113.19 4.42 -15.07
C GLN A 44 111.97 4.83 -14.23
N ILE A 45 112.13 5.76 -13.29
CA ILE A 45 111.02 6.33 -12.51
C ILE A 45 110.04 7.05 -13.45
N ARG A 46 110.52 7.86 -14.40
CA ARG A 46 109.65 8.51 -15.40
C ARG A 46 108.90 7.52 -16.29
N ASP A 47 109.55 6.45 -16.72
CA ASP A 47 108.93 5.41 -17.54
C ASP A 47 107.86 4.63 -16.75
N LEU A 48 108.14 4.33 -15.47
CA LEU A 48 107.20 3.71 -14.54
C LEU A 48 106.05 4.67 -14.18
N GLU A 49 106.31 5.95 -14.01
CA GLU A 49 105.30 7.01 -13.82
C GLU A 49 104.41 7.13 -15.04
N HIS A 50 104.97 7.13 -16.26
CA HIS A 50 104.20 7.10 -17.51
C HIS A 50 103.41 5.79 -17.70
N GLN A 51 103.92 4.64 -17.22
CA GLN A 51 103.14 3.40 -17.17
C GLN A 51 102.00 3.49 -16.14
N LEU A 52 102.26 4.03 -14.95
CA LEU A 52 101.25 4.25 -13.92
C LEU A 52 100.16 5.21 -14.39
N GLU A 53 100.50 6.32 -15.03
CA GLU A 53 99.53 7.26 -15.62
C GLU A 53 98.69 6.61 -16.72
N ARG A 54 99.27 5.74 -17.55
CA ARG A 54 98.52 4.97 -18.55
C ARG A 54 97.57 3.98 -17.91
N TYR A 55 98.00 3.29 -16.86
CA TYR A 55 97.12 2.39 -16.10
C TYR A 55 96.04 3.16 -15.34
N GLN A 56 96.35 4.32 -14.77
CA GLN A 56 95.37 5.21 -14.14
C GLN A 56 94.32 5.69 -15.14
N LYS A 57 94.74 6.25 -16.29
CA LYS A 57 93.81 6.65 -17.37
C LYS A 57 92.92 5.49 -17.81
N LYS A 58 93.50 4.29 -17.96
CA LYS A 58 92.73 3.10 -18.33
C LYS A 58 91.77 2.66 -17.22
N CYS A 59 92.16 2.77 -15.95
CA CYS A 59 91.26 2.53 -14.82
C CYS A 59 90.13 3.56 -14.77
N ASP A 60 90.43 4.85 -14.95
CA ASP A 60 89.44 5.93 -15.00
C ASP A 60 88.46 5.74 -16.17
N GLU A 61 88.96 5.37 -17.35
CA GLU A 61 88.14 5.03 -18.52
C GLU A 61 87.23 3.84 -18.24
N LEU A 62 87.75 2.77 -17.62
CA LEU A 62 86.96 1.60 -17.24
C LEU A 62 85.92 1.93 -16.15
N GLU A 63 86.25 2.81 -15.20
CA GLU A 63 85.31 3.28 -14.18
C GLU A 63 84.18 4.09 -14.80
N VAL A 64 84.46 4.99 -15.75
CA VAL A 64 83.43 5.74 -16.48
C VAL A 64 82.55 4.78 -17.28
N GLN A 65 83.13 3.83 -18.02
CA GLN A 65 82.36 2.82 -18.75
C GLN A 65 81.49 1.96 -17.82
N GLN A 66 82.02 1.57 -16.66
CA GLN A 66 81.25 0.82 -15.67
C GLN A 66 80.08 1.64 -15.11
N ARG A 67 80.28 2.93 -14.85
CA ARG A 67 79.21 3.86 -14.43
C ARG A 67 78.16 4.02 -15.53
N ASP A 68 78.57 4.19 -16.78
CA ASP A 68 77.67 4.32 -17.93
C ASP A 68 76.84 3.06 -18.14
N PHE A 69 77.45 1.88 -18.10
CA PHE A 69 76.73 0.61 -18.16
C PHE A 69 75.77 0.47 -16.97
N SER A 70 76.21 0.78 -15.75
CA SER A 70 75.35 0.75 -14.57
C SER A 70 74.14 1.67 -14.71
N PHE A 71 74.34 2.88 -15.26
CA PHE A 71 73.27 3.82 -15.54
C PHE A 71 72.29 3.26 -16.59
N GLN A 72 72.79 2.74 -17.72
CA GLN A 72 71.96 2.11 -18.76
C GLN A 72 71.17 0.92 -18.23
N TYR A 73 71.81 0.04 -17.45
CA TYR A 73 71.12 -1.08 -16.79
C TYR A 73 70.02 -0.58 -15.85
N SER A 74 70.28 0.46 -15.06
CA SER A 74 69.28 1.04 -14.16
C SER A 74 68.10 1.68 -14.92
N SER A 75 68.36 2.31 -16.08
CA SER A 75 67.31 2.86 -16.94
C SER A 75 66.46 1.75 -17.55
N LEU A 76 67.10 0.73 -18.14
CA LEU A 76 66.40 -0.43 -18.69
C LEU A 76 65.60 -1.19 -17.63
N GLU A 77 66.10 -1.28 -16.40
CA GLU A 77 65.37 -1.92 -15.30
C GLU A 77 64.12 -1.12 -14.91
N LYS A 78 64.20 0.22 -14.90
CA LYS A 78 63.04 1.09 -14.68
C LYS A 78 62.03 0.96 -15.81
N GLU A 79 62.46 1.06 -17.07
CA GLU A 79 61.60 0.89 -18.25
C GLU A 79 60.91 -0.47 -18.25
N LYS A 80 61.64 -1.55 -17.95
CA LYS A 80 61.05 -2.89 -17.79
C LYS A 80 60.02 -2.93 -16.67
N LYS A 81 60.29 -2.32 -15.52
CA LYS A 81 59.32 -2.25 -14.40
C LYS A 81 58.08 -1.48 -14.83
N ASP A 82 58.23 -0.35 -15.52
CA ASP A 82 57.12 0.48 -15.99
C ASP A 82 56.26 -0.25 -17.02
N ILE A 83 56.88 -0.93 -17.99
CA ILE A 83 56.19 -1.79 -18.95
C ILE A 83 55.43 -2.91 -18.24
N VAL A 84 56.07 -3.59 -17.27
CA VAL A 84 55.42 -4.64 -16.50
C VAL A 84 54.25 -4.10 -15.68
N HIS A 85 54.38 -2.91 -15.07
CA HIS A 85 53.30 -2.27 -14.33
C HIS A 85 52.14 -1.89 -15.25
N PHE A 86 52.42 -1.33 -16.44
CA PHE A 86 51.41 -1.02 -17.44
C PHE A 86 50.68 -2.28 -17.92
N LEU A 87 51.41 -3.34 -18.27
CA LEU A 87 50.82 -4.61 -18.73
C LEU A 87 49.99 -5.27 -17.61
N LYS A 88 50.46 -5.25 -16.37
CA LYS A 88 49.69 -5.74 -15.22
C LYS A 88 48.40 -4.96 -15.05
N ARG A 89 48.46 -3.62 -15.07
CA ARG A 89 47.27 -2.76 -14.94
C ARG A 89 46.29 -2.96 -16.09
N SER A 90 46.79 -3.08 -17.31
CA SER A 90 45.97 -3.35 -18.48
C SER A 90 45.33 -4.74 -18.42
N LEU A 91 46.04 -5.74 -17.90
CA LEU A 91 45.52 -7.09 -17.72
C LEU A 91 44.41 -7.09 -16.66
N THR A 92 44.64 -6.49 -15.49
CA THR A 92 43.62 -6.43 -14.43
C THR A 92 42.38 -5.67 -14.89
N GLN A 93 42.55 -4.56 -15.63
CA GLN A 93 41.41 -3.84 -16.19
C GLN A 93 40.59 -4.72 -17.16
N LYS A 94 41.26 -5.54 -17.98
CA LYS A 94 40.56 -6.48 -18.88
C LYS A 94 39.91 -7.63 -18.13
N GLU A 95 40.50 -8.09 -17.03
CA GLU A 95 39.89 -9.08 -16.14
C GLU A 95 38.63 -8.52 -15.46
N ASP A 96 38.68 -7.28 -14.96
CA ASP A 96 37.52 -6.59 -14.37
C ASP A 96 36.40 -6.38 -15.40
N GLU A 97 36.74 -5.91 -16.62
CA GLU A 97 35.79 -5.77 -17.72
C GLU A 97 35.15 -7.13 -18.10
N LEU A 98 35.93 -8.21 -18.08
CA LEU A 98 35.43 -9.56 -18.34
C LEU A 98 34.52 -10.05 -17.22
N SER A 99 34.84 -9.77 -15.94
CA SER A 99 33.97 -10.13 -14.82
C SER A 99 32.65 -9.37 -14.90
N ASP A 100 32.67 -8.06 -15.14
CA ASP A 100 31.47 -7.23 -15.26
C ASP A 100 30.56 -7.73 -16.40
N LEU A 101 31.14 -8.00 -17.57
CA LEU A 101 30.41 -8.58 -18.70
C LEU A 101 29.84 -9.96 -18.38
N SER A 102 30.58 -10.79 -17.64
CA SER A 102 30.12 -12.11 -17.24
C SER A 102 28.95 -12.04 -16.25
N GLU A 103 28.98 -11.10 -15.31
CA GLU A 103 27.90 -10.85 -14.35
C GLU A 103 26.65 -10.30 -15.06
N HIS A 104 26.82 -9.35 -15.97
CA HIS A 104 25.71 -8.85 -16.80
C HIS A 104 25.08 -9.95 -17.65
N LEU A 105 25.89 -10.83 -18.25
CA LEU A 105 25.38 -11.98 -19.00
C LEU A 105 24.64 -12.97 -18.10
N LEU A 106 25.12 -13.21 -16.88
CA LEU A 106 24.45 -14.08 -15.91
C LEU A 106 23.09 -13.48 -15.50
N ALA A 107 23.06 -12.19 -15.14
CA ALA A 107 21.84 -11.49 -14.76
C ALA A 107 20.81 -11.50 -15.90
N LEU A 108 21.24 -11.27 -17.15
CA LEU A 108 20.36 -11.32 -18.32
C LEU A 108 19.80 -12.74 -18.56
N LYS A 109 20.61 -13.77 -18.36
CA LYS A 109 20.15 -15.17 -18.45
C LYS A 109 19.11 -15.48 -17.36
N GLN A 110 19.36 -15.07 -16.12
CA GLN A 110 18.41 -15.26 -15.01
C GLN A 110 17.10 -14.50 -15.24
N ALA A 111 17.16 -13.26 -15.72
CA ALA A 111 15.97 -12.49 -16.07
C ALA A 111 15.15 -13.19 -17.17
N LYS A 112 15.82 -13.68 -18.22
CA LYS A 112 15.16 -14.45 -19.29
C LYS A 112 14.54 -15.75 -18.78
N GLU A 113 15.21 -16.46 -17.88
CA GLU A 113 14.68 -17.69 -17.27
C GLU A 113 13.45 -17.39 -16.40
N ALA A 114 13.50 -16.33 -15.59
CA ALA A 114 12.36 -15.89 -14.78
C ALA A 114 11.15 -15.47 -15.64
N GLU A 115 11.38 -14.73 -16.73
CA GLU A 115 10.33 -14.39 -17.69
C GLU A 115 9.73 -15.65 -18.33
N LYS A 116 10.57 -16.58 -18.77
CA LYS A 116 10.13 -17.87 -19.33
C LYS A 116 9.27 -18.65 -18.34
N GLU A 117 9.70 -18.79 -17.09
CA GLU A 117 8.92 -19.45 -16.04
C GLU A 117 7.59 -18.75 -15.78
N SER A 118 7.56 -17.42 -15.81
CA SER A 118 6.32 -16.66 -15.64
C SER A 118 5.32 -16.90 -16.77
N LEU A 119 5.80 -16.96 -18.01
CA LEU A 119 4.98 -17.24 -19.20
C LEU A 119 4.52 -18.69 -19.20
N GLU A 120 5.38 -19.64 -18.83
CA GLU A 120 5.00 -21.05 -18.69
C GLU A 120 3.91 -21.24 -17.64
N LYS A 121 4.00 -20.53 -16.50
CA LYS A 121 2.94 -20.52 -15.48
C LYS A 121 1.63 -19.95 -16.02
N GLN A 122 1.67 -18.84 -16.76
CA GLN A 122 0.46 -18.26 -17.38
C GLN A 122 -0.18 -19.21 -18.41
N VAL A 123 0.63 -19.87 -19.25
CA VAL A 123 0.14 -20.86 -20.22
C VAL A 123 -0.45 -22.07 -19.51
N ALA A 124 0.18 -22.56 -18.44
CA ALA A 124 -0.35 -23.66 -17.65
C ALA A 124 -1.68 -23.29 -16.98
N GLN A 125 -1.79 -22.08 -16.42
CA GLN A 125 -3.03 -21.58 -15.83
C GLN A 125 -4.14 -21.48 -16.88
N LEU A 126 -3.88 -20.85 -18.02
CA LEU A 126 -4.88 -20.73 -19.09
C LEU A 126 -5.34 -22.12 -19.58
N ARG A 127 -4.43 -23.08 -19.73
CA ARG A 127 -4.78 -24.46 -20.09
C ARG A 127 -5.67 -25.12 -19.05
N HIS A 128 -5.38 -24.89 -17.76
CA HIS A 128 -6.19 -25.41 -16.68
C HIS A 128 -7.59 -24.79 -16.70
N ASP A 129 -7.70 -23.46 -16.79
CA ASP A 129 -8.97 -22.74 -16.86
C ASP A 129 -9.81 -23.19 -18.07
N PHE A 130 -9.19 -23.36 -19.25
CA PHE A 130 -9.89 -23.87 -20.43
C PHE A 130 -10.37 -25.31 -20.25
N GLN A 131 -9.58 -26.16 -19.59
CA GLN A 131 -9.97 -27.53 -19.33
C GLN A 131 -11.14 -27.58 -18.33
N GLU A 132 -11.12 -26.77 -17.28
CA GLU A 132 -12.24 -26.65 -16.34
C GLU A 132 -13.52 -26.14 -17.03
N GLN A 133 -13.43 -25.10 -17.86
CA GLN A 133 -14.57 -24.60 -18.63
C GLN A 133 -15.14 -25.66 -19.56
N LYS A 134 -14.27 -26.42 -20.24
CA LYS A 134 -14.68 -27.54 -21.09
C LYS A 134 -15.41 -28.60 -20.27
N ASP A 135 -14.89 -28.96 -19.11
CA ASP A 135 -15.49 -29.99 -18.25
C ASP A 135 -16.84 -29.52 -17.68
N GLN A 136 -16.95 -28.24 -17.30
CA GLN A 136 -18.22 -27.60 -16.90
C GLN A 136 -19.26 -27.67 -18.03
N LEU A 137 -18.94 -27.17 -19.22
CA LEU A 137 -19.85 -27.22 -20.38
C LEU A 137 -20.21 -28.65 -20.79
N THR A 138 -19.29 -29.60 -20.65
CA THR A 138 -19.55 -31.02 -20.92
C THR A 138 -20.54 -31.59 -19.90
N SER A 139 -20.37 -31.25 -18.61
CA SER A 139 -21.29 -31.67 -17.56
C SER A 139 -22.69 -31.08 -17.74
N GLU A 140 -22.79 -29.80 -18.12
CA GLU A 140 -24.06 -29.13 -18.41
C GLU A 140 -24.75 -29.77 -19.61
N ASN A 141 -24.02 -30.04 -20.70
CA ASN A 141 -24.55 -30.75 -21.85
C ASN A 141 -25.06 -32.15 -21.49
N MET A 142 -24.36 -32.87 -20.62
CA MET A 142 -24.81 -34.19 -20.16
C MET A 142 -26.11 -34.09 -19.34
N ILE A 143 -26.22 -33.09 -18.47
CA ILE A 143 -27.45 -32.82 -17.70
C ILE A 143 -28.61 -32.44 -18.63
N LEU A 144 -28.36 -31.57 -19.62
CA LEU A 144 -29.35 -31.17 -20.61
C LEU A 144 -29.80 -32.35 -21.47
N ALA A 145 -28.88 -33.23 -21.89
CA ALA A 145 -29.20 -34.45 -22.60
C ALA A 145 -30.09 -35.38 -21.74
N GLY A 146 -29.78 -35.53 -20.45
CA GLY A 146 -30.62 -36.28 -19.51
C GLY A 146 -32.02 -35.68 -19.35
N LYS A 147 -32.14 -34.35 -19.24
CA LYS A 147 -33.44 -33.65 -19.20
C LYS A 147 -34.24 -33.85 -20.48
N LEU A 148 -33.57 -33.81 -21.64
CA LEU A 148 -34.21 -34.03 -22.94
C LEU A 148 -34.73 -35.46 -23.05
N ALA A 149 -33.95 -36.46 -22.63
CA ALA A 149 -34.40 -37.85 -22.59
C ALA A 149 -35.63 -38.02 -21.71
N ALA A 150 -35.65 -37.43 -20.50
CA ALA A 150 -36.81 -37.49 -19.61
C ALA A 150 -38.05 -36.79 -20.20
N LEU A 151 -37.87 -35.68 -20.93
CA LEU A 151 -38.97 -35.01 -21.63
C LEU A 151 -39.51 -35.86 -22.79
N GLU A 152 -38.65 -36.55 -23.52
CA GLU A 152 -39.05 -37.45 -24.60
C GLU A 152 -39.81 -38.66 -24.05
N GLU A 153 -39.33 -39.26 -22.95
CA GLU A 153 -40.07 -40.31 -22.23
C GLU A 153 -41.44 -39.83 -21.77
N PHE A 154 -41.53 -38.63 -21.21
CA PHE A 154 -42.81 -38.03 -20.82
C PHE A 154 -43.74 -37.81 -22.02
N ARG A 155 -43.20 -37.35 -23.17
CA ARG A 155 -43.97 -37.17 -24.40
C ARG A 155 -44.56 -38.50 -24.88
N VAL A 156 -43.75 -39.55 -24.94
CA VAL A 156 -44.17 -40.89 -25.35
C VAL A 156 -45.24 -41.44 -24.39
N GLN A 157 -45.02 -41.35 -23.07
CA GLN A 157 -46.02 -41.78 -22.07
C GLN A 157 -47.35 -41.03 -22.22
N LYS A 158 -47.30 -39.72 -22.44
CA LYS A 158 -48.51 -38.93 -22.68
C LYS A 158 -49.26 -39.42 -23.91
N GLU A 159 -48.56 -39.68 -25.02
CA GLU A 159 -49.16 -40.21 -26.24
C GLU A 159 -49.78 -41.59 -26.04
N GLU A 160 -49.11 -42.48 -25.31
CA GLU A 160 -49.65 -43.78 -24.93
C GLU A 160 -50.92 -43.66 -24.09
N PHE A 161 -50.94 -42.77 -23.09
CA PHE A 161 -52.13 -42.52 -22.28
C PHE A 161 -53.27 -41.96 -23.13
N MET A 162 -53.01 -40.97 -23.98
CA MET A 162 -54.01 -40.39 -24.88
C MET A 162 -54.60 -41.44 -25.81
N SER A 163 -53.78 -42.34 -26.36
CA SER A 163 -54.25 -43.46 -27.17
C SER A 163 -55.14 -44.41 -26.36
N ARG A 164 -54.74 -44.78 -25.13
CA ARG A 164 -55.56 -45.64 -24.27
C ARG A 164 -56.89 -44.98 -23.91
N PHE A 165 -56.89 -43.69 -23.59
CA PHE A 165 -58.12 -42.94 -23.33
C PHE A 165 -59.05 -42.95 -24.54
N ALA A 166 -58.55 -42.67 -25.74
CA ALA A 166 -59.35 -42.73 -26.96
C ALA A 166 -59.98 -44.12 -27.17
N THR A 167 -59.22 -45.21 -26.97
CA THR A 167 -59.77 -46.57 -27.08
C THR A 167 -60.84 -46.88 -26.02
N LEU A 168 -60.68 -46.38 -24.79
CA LEU A 168 -61.66 -46.57 -23.73
C LEU A 168 -62.94 -45.75 -23.98
N GLU A 169 -62.80 -44.54 -24.51
CA GLU A 169 -63.93 -43.70 -24.93
C GLU A 169 -64.72 -44.36 -26.05
N GLU A 170 -64.04 -44.92 -27.06
CA GLU A 170 -64.67 -45.67 -28.14
C GLU A 170 -65.41 -46.91 -27.61
N GLN A 171 -64.77 -47.70 -26.74
CA GLN A 171 -65.43 -48.85 -26.10
C GLN A 171 -66.64 -48.46 -25.26
N LEU A 172 -66.55 -47.35 -24.51
CA LEU A 172 -67.67 -46.84 -23.72
C LEU A 172 -68.84 -46.44 -24.62
N GLU A 173 -68.56 -45.77 -25.73
CA GLU A 173 -69.58 -45.33 -26.67
C GLU A 173 -70.24 -46.51 -27.37
N GLU A 174 -69.46 -47.51 -27.80
CA GLU A 174 -70.01 -48.77 -28.29
C GLU A 174 -70.92 -49.46 -27.27
N GLN A 175 -70.49 -49.51 -26.00
CA GLN A 175 -71.29 -50.11 -24.94
C GLN A 175 -72.60 -49.33 -24.74
N LYS A 176 -72.57 -47.99 -24.71
CA LYS A 176 -73.78 -47.18 -24.62
C LYS A 176 -74.74 -47.46 -25.78
N GLN A 177 -74.23 -47.52 -27.00
CA GLN A 177 -75.04 -47.84 -28.18
C GLN A 177 -75.65 -49.24 -28.10
N LYS A 178 -74.86 -50.25 -27.70
CA LYS A 178 -75.35 -51.62 -27.47
C LYS A 178 -76.46 -51.66 -26.41
N HIS A 179 -76.27 -50.99 -25.28
CA HIS A 179 -77.28 -50.91 -24.23
C HIS A 179 -78.53 -50.17 -24.69
N GLN A 180 -78.39 -49.08 -25.45
CA GLN A 180 -79.53 -48.33 -26.00
C GLN A 180 -80.39 -49.20 -26.92
N ILE A 181 -79.77 -50.02 -27.78
CA ILE A 181 -80.47 -50.98 -28.64
C ILE A 181 -81.20 -52.02 -27.80
N VAL A 182 -80.54 -52.58 -26.77
CA VAL A 182 -81.16 -53.59 -25.89
C VAL A 182 -82.35 -53.00 -25.13
N ILE A 183 -82.22 -51.79 -24.58
CA ILE A 183 -83.33 -51.09 -23.91
C ILE A 183 -84.49 -50.90 -24.89
N TYR A 184 -84.23 -50.39 -26.09
CA TYR A 184 -85.25 -50.22 -27.12
C TYR A 184 -85.98 -51.54 -27.45
N ASP A 185 -85.24 -52.63 -27.62
CA ASP A 185 -85.82 -53.95 -27.90
C ASP A 185 -86.66 -54.49 -26.74
N LEU A 186 -86.20 -54.28 -25.50
CA LEU A 186 -86.94 -54.68 -24.29
C LEU A 186 -88.21 -53.84 -24.11
N GLU A 187 -88.13 -52.53 -24.30
CA GLU A 187 -89.28 -51.63 -24.28
C GLU A 187 -90.30 -52.02 -25.36
N ARG A 188 -89.84 -52.27 -26.58
CA ARG A 188 -90.68 -52.75 -27.68
C ARG A 188 -91.38 -54.07 -27.33
N LYS A 189 -90.64 -55.05 -26.80
CA LYS A 189 -91.21 -56.34 -26.35
C LYS A 189 -92.23 -56.14 -25.23
N ALA A 190 -91.90 -55.36 -24.21
CA ALA A 190 -92.79 -55.06 -23.09
C ALA A 190 -94.07 -54.37 -23.53
N VAL A 191 -94.01 -53.43 -24.48
CA VAL A 191 -95.20 -52.78 -25.05
C VAL A 191 -96.07 -53.80 -25.80
N LEU A 192 -95.47 -54.68 -26.60
CA LEU A 192 -96.20 -55.73 -27.32
C LEU A 192 -96.86 -56.73 -26.35
N ASP A 193 -96.15 -57.19 -25.34
CA ASP A 193 -96.66 -58.12 -24.32
C ASP A 193 -97.74 -57.46 -23.45
N ASN A 194 -97.57 -56.19 -23.08
CA ASN A 194 -98.59 -55.43 -22.34
C ASN A 194 -99.86 -55.26 -23.17
N ASN A 195 -99.73 -54.99 -24.47
CA ASN A 195 -100.86 -54.94 -25.40
C ASN A 195 -101.54 -56.30 -25.56
N ARG A 196 -100.77 -57.40 -25.62
CA ARG A 196 -101.31 -58.77 -25.63
C ARG A 196 -102.10 -59.06 -24.35
N LEU A 197 -101.50 -58.82 -23.19
CA LEU A 197 -102.11 -59.06 -21.88
C LEU A 197 -103.35 -58.17 -21.67
N LYS A 198 -103.32 -56.91 -22.12
CA LYS A 198 -104.51 -56.04 -22.11
C LYS A 198 -105.65 -56.62 -22.92
N LYS A 199 -105.39 -57.18 -24.11
CA LYS A 199 -106.42 -57.84 -24.92
C LYS A 199 -106.97 -59.08 -24.22
N GLU A 200 -106.11 -59.93 -23.67
CA GLU A 200 -106.51 -61.13 -22.91
C GLU A 200 -107.33 -60.75 -21.66
N MET A 201 -106.88 -59.75 -20.90
CA MET A 201 -107.60 -59.22 -19.74
C MET A 201 -108.92 -58.59 -20.14
N GLN A 202 -108.99 -57.82 -21.24
CA GLN A 202 -110.26 -57.28 -21.75
C GLN A 202 -111.22 -58.39 -22.14
N GLN A 203 -110.74 -59.47 -22.75
CA GLN A 203 -111.56 -60.65 -23.07
C GLN A 203 -112.05 -61.35 -21.80
N HIS A 204 -111.17 -61.58 -20.82
CA HIS A 204 -111.56 -62.16 -19.53
C HIS A 204 -112.50 -61.28 -18.74
N VAL A 205 -112.27 -59.97 -18.67
CA VAL A 205 -113.17 -59.02 -18.02
C VAL A 205 -114.49 -58.96 -18.77
N ALA A 206 -114.52 -59.02 -20.10
CA ALA A 206 -115.77 -59.11 -20.84
C ALA A 206 -116.53 -60.41 -20.51
N ALA A 207 -115.83 -61.54 -20.39
CA ALA A 207 -116.42 -62.82 -19.99
C ALA A 207 -116.93 -62.79 -18.53
N VAL A 208 -116.09 -62.37 -17.59
CA VAL A 208 -116.44 -62.25 -16.16
C VAL A 208 -117.49 -61.17 -15.94
N ALA A 209 -117.48 -60.07 -16.69
CA ALA A 209 -118.54 -59.06 -16.61
C ALA A 209 -119.85 -59.59 -17.21
N ALA A 210 -119.81 -60.44 -18.24
CA ALA A 210 -120.99 -61.14 -18.71
C ALA A 210 -121.53 -62.10 -17.63
N GLU A 211 -120.66 -62.88 -16.98
CA GLU A 211 -121.01 -63.77 -15.87
C GLU A 211 -121.48 -63.00 -14.62
N LEU A 212 -120.81 -61.92 -14.24
CA LEU A 212 -121.18 -61.06 -13.11
C LEU A 212 -122.42 -60.25 -13.39
N ARG A 213 -122.71 -59.81 -14.62
CA ARG A 213 -124.04 -59.28 -14.96
C ARG A 213 -125.08 -60.37 -14.74
N LEU A 214 -124.83 -61.58 -15.22
CA LEU A 214 -125.71 -62.73 -15.02
C LEU A 214 -125.92 -63.10 -13.53
N VAL A 215 -124.90 -62.96 -12.69
CA VAL A 215 -124.92 -63.26 -11.24
C VAL A 215 -125.40 -62.08 -10.39
N SER A 216 -125.05 -60.84 -10.75
CA SER A 216 -125.48 -59.60 -10.07
C SER A 216 -126.94 -59.29 -10.37
N ASP A 217 -127.42 -59.52 -11.60
CA ASP A 217 -128.85 -59.55 -11.92
C ASP A 217 -129.57 -60.62 -11.07
N ARG A 218 -128.82 -61.60 -10.54
CA ARG A 218 -129.28 -62.68 -9.66
C ARG A 218 -128.98 -62.49 -8.17
N LYS A 219 -128.52 -61.30 -7.69
CA LYS A 219 -128.42 -60.79 -6.28
C LYS A 219 -126.99 -60.43 -5.84
N MET A 220 -126.69 -59.14 -5.66
CA MET A 220 -125.60 -58.66 -4.80
C MET A 220 -126.16 -57.84 -3.62
N PRO A 221 -125.87 -58.20 -2.35
CA PRO A 221 -126.33 -57.44 -1.19
C PRO A 221 -125.47 -56.20 -0.94
N GLU A 222 -126.12 -55.09 -0.58
CA GLU A 222 -125.52 -53.75 -0.40
C GLU A 222 -124.35 -53.70 0.61
N THR A 223 -124.30 -54.65 1.55
CA THR A 223 -123.25 -54.77 2.57
C THR A 223 -121.86 -54.96 1.96
N THR A 224 -121.76 -55.71 0.86
CA THR A 224 -120.47 -55.98 0.19
C THR A 224 -119.96 -54.74 -0.53
N ILE A 225 -120.87 -53.91 -1.08
CA ILE A 225 -120.53 -52.65 -1.75
C ILE A 225 -119.94 -51.66 -0.73
N ARG A 226 -120.53 -51.56 0.46
CA ARG A 226 -120.03 -50.68 1.52
C ARG A 226 -118.64 -51.08 2.03
N ALA A 227 -118.38 -52.38 2.21
CA ALA A 227 -117.07 -52.89 2.62
C ALA A 227 -115.96 -52.62 1.58
N ILE A 228 -116.29 -52.61 0.28
CA ILE A 228 -115.34 -52.25 -0.78
C ILE A 228 -114.98 -50.76 -0.71
N HIS A 229 -115.96 -49.88 -0.49
CA HIS A 229 -115.70 -48.45 -0.35
C HIS A 229 -114.87 -48.12 0.88
N GLU A 230 -115.13 -48.77 2.02
CA GLU A 230 -114.34 -48.60 3.24
C GLU A 230 -112.90 -49.10 3.05
N ASN A 231 -112.69 -50.27 2.44
CA ASN A 231 -111.34 -50.75 2.10
C ASN A 231 -110.61 -49.82 1.12
N ALA A 232 -111.32 -49.25 0.14
CA ALA A 232 -110.74 -48.28 -0.79
C ALA A 232 -110.28 -47.00 -0.06
N SER A 233 -111.05 -46.54 0.93
CA SER A 233 -110.68 -45.39 1.77
C SER A 233 -109.45 -45.68 2.63
N VAL A 234 -109.39 -46.82 3.31
CA VAL A 234 -108.24 -47.25 4.13
C VAL A 234 -106.97 -47.39 3.27
N THR A 235 -107.10 -47.99 2.09
CA THR A 235 -105.98 -48.14 1.14
C THR A 235 -105.45 -46.78 0.67
N SER A 236 -106.35 -45.80 0.44
CA SER A 236 -105.95 -44.42 0.11
C SER A 236 -105.18 -43.75 1.24
N GLN A 237 -105.58 -43.97 2.50
CA GLN A 237 -104.88 -43.43 3.66
C GLN A 237 -103.50 -44.07 3.86
N LEU A 238 -103.39 -45.39 3.73
CA LEU A 238 -102.10 -46.10 3.81
C LEU A 238 -101.12 -45.63 2.74
N ARG A 239 -101.60 -45.40 1.51
CA ARG A 239 -100.76 -44.84 0.43
C ARG A 239 -100.19 -43.46 0.81
N ARG A 240 -101.02 -42.56 1.36
CA ARG A 240 -100.55 -41.24 1.81
C ARG A 240 -99.52 -41.33 2.94
N LEU A 241 -99.61 -42.34 3.81
CA LEU A 241 -98.62 -42.56 4.86
C LEU A 241 -97.31 -43.12 4.30
N ALA A 242 -97.38 -44.05 3.34
CA ALA A 242 -96.21 -44.55 2.62
C ALA A 242 -95.49 -43.42 1.87
N ASP A 243 -96.21 -42.59 1.12
CA ASP A 243 -95.64 -41.44 0.40
C ASP A 243 -94.92 -40.46 1.34
N LYS A 244 -95.43 -40.28 2.57
CA LYS A 244 -94.78 -39.45 3.60
C LYS A 244 -93.53 -40.12 4.18
N SER A 245 -93.58 -41.44 4.39
CA SER A 245 -92.42 -42.21 4.85
C SER A 245 -91.29 -42.17 3.84
N ASP A 246 -91.61 -42.31 2.55
CA ASP A 246 -90.62 -42.27 1.46
C ASP A 246 -89.95 -40.90 1.38
N LYS A 247 -90.71 -39.80 1.46
CA LYS A 247 -90.15 -38.44 1.52
C LYS A 247 -89.21 -38.23 2.71
N LEU A 248 -89.57 -38.72 3.89
CA LEU A 248 -88.69 -38.63 5.07
C LEU A 248 -87.40 -39.45 4.91
N LEU A 249 -87.48 -40.60 4.23
CA LEU A 249 -86.30 -41.41 3.91
C LEU A 249 -85.38 -40.69 2.91
N GLU A 250 -85.94 -40.07 1.87
CA GLU A 250 -85.21 -39.25 0.90
C GLU A 250 -84.51 -38.07 1.60
N GLU A 251 -85.23 -37.32 2.44
CA GLU A 251 -84.67 -36.22 3.23
C GLU A 251 -83.54 -36.71 4.16
N ASN A 252 -83.70 -37.87 4.81
CA ASN A 252 -82.66 -38.45 5.65
C ASN A 252 -81.42 -38.85 4.85
N GLN A 253 -81.60 -39.42 3.65
CA GLN A 253 -80.49 -39.77 2.77
C GLN A 253 -79.71 -38.53 2.33
N VAL A 254 -80.39 -37.48 1.89
CA VAL A 254 -79.78 -36.20 1.51
C VAL A 254 -79.01 -35.60 2.68
N LEU A 255 -79.57 -35.62 3.89
CA LEU A 255 -78.89 -35.12 5.09
C LEU A 255 -77.63 -35.93 5.41
N ARG A 256 -77.67 -37.27 5.28
CA ARG A 256 -76.49 -38.12 5.48
C ARG A 256 -75.41 -37.88 4.43
N GLU A 257 -75.78 -37.66 3.18
CA GLU A 257 -74.84 -37.31 2.12
C GLU A 257 -74.18 -35.95 2.39
N ARG A 258 -74.96 -34.96 2.81
CA ARG A 258 -74.44 -33.65 3.20
C ARG A 258 -73.50 -33.73 4.41
N GLU A 259 -73.84 -34.56 5.40
CA GLU A 259 -72.97 -34.81 6.56
C GLU A 259 -71.64 -35.44 6.12
N LYS A 260 -71.67 -36.42 5.22
CA LYS A 260 -70.45 -37.04 4.66
C LYS A 260 -69.60 -36.02 3.89
N GLN A 261 -70.23 -35.15 3.08
CA GLN A 261 -69.55 -34.08 2.36
C GLN A 261 -68.85 -33.12 3.32
N LEU A 262 -69.56 -32.63 4.34
CA LEU A 262 -69.01 -31.72 5.33
C LEU A 262 -67.85 -32.36 6.13
N LYS A 263 -67.95 -33.65 6.46
CA LYS A 263 -66.84 -34.40 7.10
C LYS A 263 -65.62 -34.47 6.19
N TRP A 264 -65.82 -34.76 4.90
CA TRP A 264 -64.73 -34.80 3.93
C TRP A 264 -64.09 -33.42 3.74
N GLU A 265 -64.89 -32.35 3.59
CA GLU A 265 -64.39 -30.97 3.50
C GLU A 265 -63.57 -30.59 4.74
N TRP A 266 -64.05 -30.96 5.93
CA TRP A 266 -63.32 -30.74 7.18
C TRP A 266 -61.99 -31.49 7.25
N GLU A 267 -61.98 -32.77 6.84
CA GLU A 267 -60.77 -33.58 6.80
C GLU A 267 -59.72 -33.04 5.83
N VAL A 268 -60.14 -32.47 4.70
CA VAL A 268 -59.25 -31.82 3.72
C VAL A 268 -58.77 -30.45 4.22
N LEU A 269 -59.64 -29.64 4.83
CA LEU A 269 -59.29 -28.29 5.27
C LEU A 269 -58.37 -28.28 6.50
N LYS A 270 -58.51 -29.26 7.40
CA LYS A 270 -57.71 -29.39 8.63
C LYS A 270 -56.18 -29.44 8.40
N PRO A 271 -55.62 -30.28 7.51
CA PRO A 271 -54.19 -30.29 7.23
C PRO A 271 -53.72 -29.00 6.54
N VAL A 272 -54.52 -28.45 5.62
CA VAL A 272 -54.19 -27.17 4.94
C VAL A 272 -54.05 -26.05 5.96
N LEU A 273 -55.01 -25.92 6.90
CA LEU A 273 -54.92 -24.91 7.96
C LEU A 273 -53.67 -25.10 8.83
N LYS A 274 -53.37 -26.35 9.23
CA LYS A 274 -52.17 -26.68 10.01
C LYS A 274 -50.89 -26.30 9.26
N GLU A 275 -50.82 -26.58 7.97
CA GLU A 275 -49.68 -26.24 7.13
C GLU A 275 -49.54 -24.73 6.93
N THR A 276 -50.64 -24.01 6.67
CA THR A 276 -50.59 -22.53 6.58
C THR A 276 -50.13 -21.90 7.90
N ASN A 277 -50.55 -22.45 9.04
CA ASN A 277 -50.12 -21.97 10.34
C ASN A 277 -48.64 -22.28 10.61
N SER A 278 -48.16 -23.47 10.26
CA SER A 278 -46.74 -23.81 10.41
C SER A 278 -45.85 -22.96 9.51
N ARG A 279 -46.29 -22.70 8.27
CA ARG A 279 -45.64 -21.75 7.34
C ARG A 279 -45.63 -20.34 7.92
N SER A 280 -46.77 -19.84 8.43
CA SER A 280 -46.87 -18.53 9.06
C SER A 280 -45.90 -18.37 10.24
N VAL A 281 -45.84 -19.37 11.14
CA VAL A 281 -44.89 -19.38 12.26
C VAL A 281 -43.43 -19.40 11.77
N SER A 282 -43.15 -20.12 10.69
CA SER A 282 -41.80 -20.18 10.10
C SER A 282 -41.40 -18.82 9.50
N ILE A 283 -42.32 -18.17 8.79
CA ILE A 283 -42.13 -16.81 8.26
C ILE A 283 -41.90 -15.82 9.41
N GLN A 284 -42.70 -15.87 10.48
CA GLN A 284 -42.51 -15.03 11.66
C GLN A 284 -41.13 -15.21 12.29
N LYS A 285 -40.62 -16.46 12.38
CA LYS A 285 -39.26 -16.73 12.87
C LYS A 285 -38.19 -16.09 11.98
N VAL A 286 -38.32 -16.20 10.66
CA VAL A 286 -37.39 -15.57 9.70
C VAL A 286 -37.43 -14.04 9.83
N VAL A 287 -38.63 -13.45 9.87
CA VAL A 287 -38.80 -12.00 10.09
C VAL A 287 -38.17 -11.56 11.41
N HIS A 288 -38.33 -12.33 12.48
CA HIS A 288 -37.70 -12.05 13.76
C HIS A 288 -36.16 -12.11 13.67
N GLN A 289 -35.60 -13.14 13.01
CA GLN A 289 -34.16 -13.25 12.79
C GLN A 289 -33.61 -12.08 11.96
N LEU A 290 -34.30 -11.70 10.89
CA LEU A 290 -33.95 -10.54 10.07
C LEU A 290 -34.02 -9.23 10.88
N MET A 291 -35.03 -9.07 11.73
CA MET A 291 -35.15 -7.91 12.61
C MET A 291 -34.02 -7.84 13.64
N VAL A 292 -33.61 -8.98 14.21
CA VAL A 292 -32.45 -9.04 15.12
C VAL A 292 -31.17 -8.67 14.36
N LYS A 293 -30.98 -9.19 13.13
CA LYS A 293 -29.84 -8.85 12.29
C LYS A 293 -29.81 -7.37 11.92
N TYR A 294 -30.95 -6.78 11.57
CA TYR A 294 -31.07 -5.35 11.32
C TYR A 294 -30.64 -4.52 12.54
N LYS A 295 -31.12 -4.89 13.74
CA LYS A 295 -30.71 -4.20 14.99
C LYS A 295 -29.20 -4.34 15.25
N GLN A 296 -28.62 -5.52 15.00
CA GLN A 296 -27.16 -5.73 15.10
C GLN A 296 -26.41 -4.80 14.14
N GLN A 297 -26.83 -4.72 12.88
CA GLN A 297 -26.23 -3.83 11.89
C GLN A 297 -26.34 -2.35 12.26
N CYS A 298 -27.46 -1.90 12.84
CA CYS A 298 -27.58 -0.53 13.34
C CYS A 298 -26.55 -0.22 14.42
N VAL A 299 -26.35 -1.13 15.38
CA VAL A 299 -25.34 -0.96 16.44
C VAL A 299 -23.93 -0.93 15.85
N GLU A 300 -23.61 -1.82 14.90
CA GLU A 300 -22.32 -1.83 14.21
C GLU A 300 -22.07 -0.51 13.44
N LEU A 301 -23.10 0.05 12.79
CA LEU A 301 -23.02 1.35 12.13
C LEU A 301 -22.75 2.48 13.12
N GLU A 302 -23.47 2.54 14.25
CA GLU A 302 -23.23 3.53 15.30
C GLU A 302 -21.81 3.43 15.88
N GLU A 303 -21.29 2.21 16.05
CA GLU A 303 -19.90 2.00 16.47
C GLU A 303 -18.89 2.48 15.43
N ASN A 304 -19.14 2.19 14.15
CA ASN A 304 -18.29 2.65 13.06
C ASN A 304 -18.28 4.18 12.95
N GLU A 305 -19.43 4.84 13.12
CA GLU A 305 -19.52 6.30 13.19
C GLU A 305 -18.70 6.87 14.35
N LYS A 306 -18.78 6.25 15.54
CA LYS A 306 -17.94 6.63 16.69
C LYS A 306 -16.45 6.45 16.39
N ARG A 307 -16.05 5.34 15.76
CA ARG A 307 -14.65 5.11 15.34
C ARG A 307 -14.19 6.16 14.32
N LEU A 308 -15.01 6.50 13.33
CA LEU A 308 -14.71 7.54 12.35
C LEU A 308 -14.53 8.91 13.01
N ALA A 309 -15.39 9.26 13.98
CA ALA A 309 -15.24 10.49 14.75
C ALA A 309 -13.94 10.54 15.55
N GLN A 310 -13.55 9.42 16.18
CA GLN A 310 -12.26 9.29 16.87
C GLN A 310 -11.06 9.43 15.92
N HIS A 311 -11.12 8.78 14.75
CA HIS A 311 -10.08 8.93 13.72
C HIS A 311 -9.95 10.37 13.25
N ALA A 312 -11.06 11.06 12.98
CA ALA A 312 -11.05 12.47 12.61
C ALA A 312 -10.43 13.36 13.70
N GLN A 313 -10.72 13.08 14.98
CA GLN A 313 -10.10 13.78 16.10
C GLN A 313 -8.59 13.53 16.17
N LEU A 314 -8.14 12.28 16.06
CA LEU A 314 -6.72 11.93 16.05
C LEU A 314 -5.99 12.57 14.86
N GLN A 315 -6.62 12.63 13.68
CA GLN A 315 -6.05 13.28 12.51
C GLN A 315 -5.89 14.79 12.70
N ARG A 316 -6.87 15.45 13.35
CA ARG A 316 -6.73 16.87 13.74
C ARG A 316 -5.57 17.06 14.71
N GLN A 317 -5.46 16.21 15.74
CA GLN A 317 -4.35 16.26 16.69
C GLN A 317 -3.00 16.07 16.00
N HIS A 318 -2.90 15.10 15.08
CA HIS A 318 -1.69 14.87 14.30
C HIS A 318 -1.32 16.08 13.44
N SER A 319 -2.30 16.69 12.76
CA SER A 319 -2.06 17.89 11.95
C SER A 319 -1.60 19.09 12.78
N ALA A 320 -2.15 19.26 14.00
CA ALA A 320 -1.71 20.29 14.93
C ALA A 320 -0.27 20.04 15.40
N LEU A 321 0.04 18.80 15.79
CA LEU A 321 1.40 18.42 16.21
C LEU A 321 2.43 18.60 15.08
N GLN A 322 2.03 18.35 13.84
CA GLN A 322 2.87 18.53 12.66
C GLN A 322 3.10 20.03 12.36
N GLN A 323 2.10 20.88 12.60
CA GLN A 323 2.27 22.33 12.55
C GLN A 323 3.23 22.81 13.64
N ASP A 324 3.07 22.33 14.89
CA ASP A 324 3.96 22.67 16.00
C ASP A 324 5.39 22.24 15.71
N PHE A 325 5.60 21.04 15.17
CA PHE A 325 6.92 20.56 14.75
C PHE A 325 7.55 21.46 13.67
N ASN A 326 6.77 21.90 12.69
CA ASN A 326 7.26 22.81 11.65
C ASN A 326 7.59 24.19 12.22
N ASN A 327 6.79 24.71 13.15
CA ASN A 327 7.04 25.98 13.84
C ASN A 327 8.35 25.89 14.64
N LEU A 328 8.50 24.86 15.47
CA LEU A 328 9.73 24.59 16.21
C LEU A 328 10.95 24.47 15.28
N ARG A 329 10.80 23.82 14.12
CA ARG A 329 11.87 23.72 13.12
C ARG A 329 12.26 25.08 12.54
N GLN A 330 11.28 25.95 12.29
CA GLN A 330 11.53 27.33 11.83
C GLN A 330 12.22 28.17 12.91
N GLU A 331 11.76 28.09 14.16
CA GLU A 331 12.40 28.75 15.31
C GLU A 331 13.85 28.28 15.49
N LEU A 332 14.09 26.98 15.38
CA LEU A 332 15.44 26.42 15.47
C LEU A 332 16.33 26.94 14.32
N ALA A 333 15.78 27.09 13.11
CA ALA A 333 16.50 27.67 11.98
C ALA A 333 16.79 29.17 12.18
N SER A 334 15.86 29.95 12.73
CA SER A 334 16.10 31.38 13.02
C SER A 334 17.14 31.56 14.11
N VAL A 335 17.08 30.79 15.20
CA VAL A 335 18.07 30.81 16.28
C VAL A 335 19.45 30.39 15.76
N LYS A 336 19.54 29.36 14.90
CA LYS A 336 20.80 28.99 14.25
C LYS A 336 21.36 30.14 13.40
N GLY A 337 20.52 30.80 12.60
CA GLY A 337 20.93 31.95 11.80
C GLY A 337 21.38 33.15 12.65
N GLU A 338 20.76 33.39 13.80
CA GLU A 338 21.20 34.39 14.77
C GLU A 338 22.54 34.03 15.42
N LEU A 339 22.73 32.76 15.79
CA LEU A 339 23.99 32.25 16.33
C LEU A 339 25.13 32.42 15.33
N GLU A 340 24.90 32.12 14.05
CA GLU A 340 25.88 32.32 12.97
C GLU A 340 26.25 33.80 12.81
N LYS A 341 25.26 34.70 12.79
CA LYS A 341 25.50 36.16 12.74
C LYS A 341 26.32 36.63 13.93
N ASN A 342 25.99 36.17 15.14
CA ASN A 342 26.72 36.50 16.35
C ASN A 342 28.14 35.94 16.31
N SER A 343 28.35 34.73 15.79
CA SER A 343 29.68 34.14 15.59
C SER A 343 30.54 35.02 14.67
N ILE A 344 29.97 35.44 13.54
CA ILE A 344 30.64 36.35 12.60
C ILE A 344 30.97 37.69 13.26
N GLN A 345 30.05 38.25 14.05
CA GLN A 345 30.31 39.49 14.80
C GLN A 345 31.41 39.31 15.84
N VAL A 346 31.41 38.20 16.60
CA VAL A 346 32.46 37.88 17.57
C VAL A 346 33.81 37.73 16.87
N GLU A 347 33.85 37.07 15.71
CA GLU A 347 35.08 36.95 14.90
C GLU A 347 35.57 38.30 14.40
N ARG A 348 34.68 39.19 13.92
CA ARG A 348 35.04 40.56 13.53
C ARG A 348 35.60 41.35 14.70
N LEU A 349 34.92 41.34 15.85
CA LEU A 349 35.40 42.03 17.06
C LEU A 349 36.74 41.47 17.55
N ARG A 350 36.95 40.15 17.44
CA ARG A 350 38.26 39.54 17.72
C ARG A 350 39.34 40.06 16.78
N GLN A 351 39.06 40.18 15.49
CA GLN A 351 40.01 40.75 14.52
C GLN A 351 40.29 42.24 14.76
N GLU A 352 39.30 43.02 15.16
CA GLU A 352 39.49 44.42 15.55
C GLU A 352 40.34 44.53 16.82
N LEU A 353 40.06 43.70 17.82
CA LEU A 353 40.83 43.63 19.06
C LEU A 353 42.30 43.24 18.78
N THR A 354 42.58 42.27 17.92
CA THR A 354 43.96 41.89 17.59
C THR A 354 44.70 42.99 16.84
N LYS A 355 44.01 43.72 15.95
CA LYS A 355 44.57 44.92 15.31
C LYS A 355 44.88 45.98 16.37
N GLU A 356 43.95 46.27 17.27
CA GLU A 356 44.17 47.25 18.34
C GLU A 356 45.30 46.83 19.29
N GLN A 357 45.39 45.55 19.65
CA GLN A 357 46.49 44.99 20.45
C GLN A 357 47.84 45.11 19.72
N SER A 358 47.88 44.86 18.40
CA SER A 358 49.09 45.06 17.60
C SER A 358 49.50 46.53 17.58
N ILE A 359 48.54 47.43 17.42
CA ILE A 359 48.75 48.89 17.45
C ILE A 359 49.26 49.32 18.82
N ARG A 360 48.65 48.83 19.89
CA ARG A 360 49.06 49.13 21.26
C ARG A 360 50.46 48.61 21.54
N GLY A 361 50.79 47.39 21.11
CA GLY A 361 52.14 46.85 21.20
C GLY A 361 53.16 47.71 20.46
N GLN A 362 52.81 48.19 19.25
CA GLN A 362 53.64 49.12 18.48
C GLN A 362 53.81 50.49 19.16
N LEU A 363 52.76 51.03 19.78
CA LEU A 363 52.82 52.26 20.58
C LEU A 363 53.68 52.07 21.83
N GLU A 364 53.56 50.93 22.51
CA GLU A 364 54.38 50.57 23.66
C GLU A 364 55.86 50.46 23.26
N THR A 365 56.20 49.92 22.08
CA THR A 365 57.58 49.92 21.58
C THR A 365 58.10 51.33 21.28
N VAL A 366 57.30 52.19 20.62
CA VAL A 366 57.69 53.58 20.36
C VAL A 366 57.88 54.36 21.67
N LEU A 367 56.99 54.17 22.65
CA LEU A 367 57.13 54.76 23.99
C LEU A 367 58.37 54.24 24.72
N GLN A 368 58.68 52.95 24.61
CA GLN A 368 59.90 52.38 25.19
C GLN A 368 61.17 52.90 24.50
N GLU A 369 61.17 53.06 23.18
CA GLU A 369 62.27 53.66 22.41
C GLU A 369 62.48 55.13 22.79
N ALA A 370 61.39 55.92 22.91
CA ALA A 370 61.45 57.30 23.39
C ALA A 370 61.94 57.38 24.85
N ALA A 371 61.43 56.52 25.73
CA ALA A 371 61.89 56.45 27.12
C ALA A 371 63.36 55.99 27.23
N MET A 372 63.82 55.12 26.34
CA MET A 372 65.22 54.71 26.24
C MET A 372 66.11 55.83 25.69
N ALA A 373 65.66 56.59 24.69
CA ALA A 373 66.36 57.76 24.18
C ALA A 373 66.52 58.84 25.28
N LEU A 374 65.46 59.08 26.05
CA LEU A 374 65.50 59.96 27.23
C LEU A 374 66.41 59.40 28.34
N LYS A 375 66.37 58.10 28.63
CA LYS A 375 67.26 57.46 29.60
C LYS A 375 68.73 57.48 29.17
N GLN A 376 69.03 57.30 27.89
CA GLN A 376 70.38 57.42 27.34
C GLN A 376 70.88 58.86 27.47
N ALA A 377 70.03 59.83 27.11
CA ALA A 377 70.35 61.26 27.26
C ALA A 377 70.57 61.68 28.72
N LEU A 378 69.87 61.08 29.68
CA LEU A 378 70.03 61.37 31.12
C LEU A 378 71.16 60.59 31.79
N LYS A 379 71.65 59.49 31.19
CA LYS A 379 72.71 58.65 31.78
C LYS A 379 74.13 59.07 31.41
N GLU A 380 74.35 59.89 30.38
CA GLU A 380 75.69 60.46 30.18
C GLU A 380 75.87 61.62 31.18
N VAL A 381 76.62 61.35 32.24
CA VAL A 381 76.91 62.29 33.31
C VAL A 381 77.71 63.48 32.74
N PRO A 382 77.32 64.74 32.97
CA PRO A 382 78.13 65.89 32.60
C PRO A 382 79.44 65.87 33.40
N LYS A 383 80.58 65.96 32.72
CA LYS A 383 81.83 66.33 33.38
C LYS A 383 81.82 67.86 33.47
N GLU A 384 82.20 68.38 34.62
CA GLU A 384 82.23 69.82 34.95
C GLU A 384 83.28 70.54 34.09
N GLU A 385 83.05 70.68 32.78
CA GLU A 385 83.88 71.46 31.85
C GLU A 385 83.24 71.61 30.44
N ASP A 386 81.92 71.44 30.30
CA ASP A 386 81.25 71.64 29.01
C ASP A 386 80.84 73.12 28.85
N SER A 387 81.43 73.81 27.87
CA SER A 387 80.94 75.11 27.40
C SER A 387 79.46 75.02 27.00
N GLU A 388 78.70 76.13 27.13
CA GLU A 388 77.26 76.21 26.79
C GLU A 388 76.93 75.61 25.40
N VAL A 389 77.89 75.62 24.48
CA VAL A 389 77.80 75.08 23.12
C VAL A 389 77.71 73.54 23.08
N MET A 390 78.41 72.81 23.96
CA MET A 390 78.38 71.34 24.02
C MET A 390 77.09 70.83 24.68
N MET A 391 76.60 71.54 25.69
CA MET A 391 75.28 71.30 26.30
C MET A 391 74.14 71.51 25.29
N LEU A 392 74.24 72.56 24.46
CA LEU A 392 73.30 72.81 23.36
C LEU A 392 73.40 71.78 22.24
N ALA A 393 74.61 71.33 21.87
CA ALA A 393 74.78 70.27 20.87
C ALA A 393 74.15 68.94 21.33
N ARG A 394 74.26 68.62 22.62
CA ARG A 394 73.67 67.43 23.23
C ARG A 394 72.15 67.52 23.37
N GLN A 395 71.63 68.69 23.74
CA GLN A 395 70.19 68.97 23.66
C GLN A 395 69.67 68.81 22.23
N ASN A 396 70.39 69.34 21.24
CA ASN A 396 70.02 69.20 19.83
C ASN A 396 70.09 67.74 19.35
N GLN A 397 71.07 66.95 19.79
CA GLN A 397 71.17 65.54 19.42
C GLN A 397 70.08 64.67 20.08
N MET A 398 69.70 64.99 21.33
CA MET A 398 68.55 64.40 22.01
C MET A 398 67.24 64.75 21.29
N LEU A 399 67.06 66.02 20.96
CA LEU A 399 65.92 66.51 20.20
C LEU A 399 65.85 65.86 18.81
N GLN A 400 66.98 65.67 18.12
CA GLN A 400 67.05 64.95 16.85
C GLN A 400 66.70 63.47 16.99
N LYS A 401 67.18 62.77 18.02
CA LYS A 401 66.80 61.37 18.27
C LYS A 401 65.31 61.23 18.60
N LEU A 402 64.76 62.15 19.39
CA LEU A 402 63.32 62.23 19.65
C LEU A 402 62.54 62.58 18.38
N LEU A 403 63.07 63.47 17.53
CA LEU A 403 62.47 63.82 16.24
C LEU A 403 62.40 62.60 15.33
N VAL A 404 63.46 61.79 15.25
CA VAL A 404 63.47 60.56 14.43
C VAL A 404 62.49 59.50 14.95
N VAL A 405 62.34 59.37 16.27
CA VAL A 405 61.35 58.46 16.88
C VAL A 405 59.91 58.97 16.67
N LEU A 406 59.72 60.29 16.63
CA LEU A 406 58.43 60.90 16.32
C LEU A 406 58.11 60.86 14.82
N ASP A 407 59.11 61.01 13.95
CA ASP A 407 58.99 60.91 12.49
C ASP A 407 58.71 59.46 12.07
N SER A 408 59.34 58.47 12.71
CA SER A 408 59.01 57.06 12.48
C SER A 408 57.60 56.71 12.95
N ALA A 409 57.14 57.29 14.06
CA ALA A 409 55.74 57.19 14.51
C ALA A 409 54.75 57.91 13.56
N ALA A 410 55.14 59.06 13.01
CA ALA A 410 54.35 59.83 12.06
C ALA A 410 54.22 59.13 10.69
N LEU A 411 55.29 58.48 10.20
CA LEU A 411 55.27 57.66 8.98
C LEU A 411 54.37 56.42 9.12
N LEU A 412 54.22 55.89 10.33
CA LEU A 412 53.24 54.83 10.65
C LEU A 412 51.80 55.36 10.79
N GLY A 413 51.60 56.67 10.63
CA GLY A 413 50.30 57.34 10.76
C GLY A 413 49.79 57.40 12.20
N ARG A 414 50.68 57.43 13.20
CA ARG A 414 50.35 57.29 14.62
C ARG A 414 50.78 58.51 15.42
N GLY A 415 49.85 59.43 15.61
CA GLY A 415 50.00 60.67 16.38
C GLY A 415 48.99 61.71 15.87
N PRO A 416 48.62 62.71 16.68
CA PRO A 416 47.79 63.82 16.19
C PRO A 416 48.45 64.39 14.94
N ALA A 417 47.69 64.50 13.84
CA ALA A 417 48.20 65.09 12.60
C ALA A 417 48.76 66.49 12.92
N LEU A 418 49.81 66.94 12.23
CA LEU A 418 50.41 68.28 12.44
C LEU A 418 49.40 69.43 12.40
N THR A 419 48.22 69.22 11.80
CA THR A 419 47.06 70.12 11.80
C THR A 419 46.40 70.30 13.17
N GLU A 420 46.56 69.39 14.13
CA GLU A 420 46.02 69.53 15.50
C GLU A 420 46.89 70.44 16.40
N PHE A 421 48.14 70.73 15.99
CA PHE A 421 49.01 71.68 16.71
C PHE A 421 48.84 73.13 16.26
N ILE A 422 48.03 73.38 15.23
CA ILE A 422 47.65 74.73 14.79
C ILE A 422 46.33 75.09 15.46
N VAL A 423 46.41 75.89 16.53
CA VAL A 423 45.24 76.51 17.15
C VAL A 423 44.75 77.63 16.23
N GLU A 424 43.81 77.33 15.34
CA GLU A 424 42.82 78.32 14.94
C GLU A 424 41.73 78.34 16.02
N THR A 425 41.63 79.47 16.70
CA THR A 425 40.59 79.75 17.69
C THR A 425 39.23 79.77 17.01
N ASP A 426 38.38 78.80 17.32
CA ASP A 426 37.03 79.07 17.80
C ASP A 426 36.50 77.87 18.60
N SER A 427 36.14 78.16 19.84
CA SER A 427 35.67 77.19 20.84
C SER A 427 34.17 77.30 21.04
N LEU A 428 33.64 76.25 21.68
CA LEU A 428 32.39 76.10 22.45
C LEU A 428 31.34 75.22 21.75
N ARG A 429 30.80 74.15 22.33
CA ARG A 429 31.04 73.46 23.62
C ARG A 429 30.11 72.22 23.66
N GLU A 430 30.64 71.12 24.20
CA GLU A 430 30.03 70.21 25.23
C GLU A 430 28.66 69.52 24.98
N ASP A 431 28.32 68.36 25.57
CA ASP A 431 29.03 67.26 26.22
C ASP A 431 28.03 66.08 26.38
N LYS A 432 28.56 64.85 26.35
CA LYS A 432 28.23 63.61 27.07
C LYS A 432 26.80 63.19 27.56
N LYS A 433 26.59 61.87 27.31
CA LYS A 433 26.06 60.77 28.17
C LYS A 433 24.54 60.55 28.31
N GLY A 434 24.16 59.30 28.01
CA GLY A 434 23.59 58.39 29.02
C GLY A 434 22.07 58.10 29.00
N GLN A 435 21.74 56.84 28.75
CA GLN A 435 20.62 56.02 29.27
C GLN A 435 19.18 56.58 29.38
N GLY A 436 18.25 55.82 28.79
CA GLY A 436 16.99 55.44 29.47
C GLY A 436 15.70 56.09 28.96
N PRO A 437 14.53 55.50 29.29
CA PRO A 437 13.41 55.30 28.36
C PRO A 437 12.24 56.26 28.61
N GLN A 438 11.35 56.48 27.61
CA GLN A 438 9.92 56.67 27.89
C GLN A 438 8.99 56.60 26.67
N ARG A 439 7.78 56.14 26.99
CA ARG A 439 6.58 55.97 26.17
C ARG A 439 5.95 57.31 25.76
N SER A 440 5.33 57.34 24.58
CA SER A 440 4.03 58.00 24.25
C SER A 440 3.72 57.64 22.78
N ARG A 441 2.64 56.94 22.35
CA ARG A 441 1.18 57.23 22.42
C ARG A 441 0.93 58.71 22.09
N ILE A 442 0.19 59.18 21.07
CA ILE A 442 -0.82 58.70 20.10
C ILE A 442 -0.85 59.82 18.99
N ILE A 443 -1.11 59.62 17.68
CA ILE A 443 -2.41 59.83 16.97
C ILE A 443 -2.12 59.88 15.45
N LEU A 444 -2.90 59.09 14.71
CA LEU A 444 -3.14 59.03 13.25
C LEU A 444 -3.98 60.25 12.81
N PRO A 445 -3.97 60.72 11.53
CA PRO A 445 -4.97 60.21 10.57
C PRO A 445 -4.47 60.19 9.10
N LEU A 446 -4.67 59.08 8.37
CA LEU A 446 -5.79 58.87 7.43
C LEU A 446 -5.57 59.47 6.03
N LEU A 447 -5.50 58.58 5.03
CA LEU A 447 -6.39 58.46 3.85
C LEU A 447 -5.70 57.51 2.84
N LYS A 448 -6.23 56.28 2.65
CA LYS A 448 -7.16 55.85 1.56
C LYS A 448 -6.50 55.92 0.18
N ALA A 449 -6.63 54.98 -0.76
CA ALA A 449 -7.29 53.67 -0.91
C ALA A 449 -6.67 53.10 -2.23
N THR A 450 -6.63 51.79 -2.50
CA THR A 450 -7.71 50.99 -3.15
C THR A 450 -7.31 49.51 -3.11
N LYS A 451 -8.11 48.64 -2.47
CA LYS A 451 -9.14 47.75 -3.05
C LYS A 451 -8.60 46.66 -3.98
N HIS A 452 -8.52 45.43 -3.47
CA HIS A 452 -9.27 44.28 -4.01
C HIS A 452 -9.50 43.25 -2.91
N VAL A 453 -10.72 42.77 -2.84
CA VAL A 453 -11.31 41.88 -1.83
C VAL A 453 -11.57 40.54 -2.51
N CYS A 454 -11.18 39.44 -1.87
CA CYS A 454 -11.81 38.14 -2.08
C CYS A 454 -12.17 37.55 -0.71
N HIS A 455 -13.48 37.47 -0.45
CA HIS A 455 -14.08 36.81 0.69
C HIS A 455 -14.49 35.40 0.27
N TYR A 456 -13.76 34.36 0.69
CA TYR A 456 -14.34 33.03 0.90
C TYR A 456 -13.51 32.28 1.96
N LYS A 457 -14.15 31.98 3.10
CA LYS A 457 -13.73 30.89 3.99
C LYS A 457 -14.79 29.79 3.87
N MET A 458 -14.34 28.54 3.86
CA MET A 458 -15.18 27.34 3.86
C MET A 458 -16.10 27.40 5.10
N GLY A 459 -17.41 27.57 4.89
CA GLY A 459 -18.39 27.63 5.98
C GLY A 459 -19.62 28.54 5.79
N ASP A 460 -19.69 29.33 4.72
CA ASP A 460 -20.76 30.34 4.55
C ASP A 460 -21.84 29.94 3.52
N LEU A 461 -22.44 28.77 3.73
CA LEU A 461 -23.78 28.48 3.19
C LEU A 461 -24.65 28.07 4.37
N GLY A 462 -25.24 29.07 5.01
CA GLY A 462 -26.27 28.88 6.00
C GLY A 462 -27.50 28.22 5.36
N LEU A 463 -27.92 27.09 5.92
CA LEU A 463 -29.33 26.76 6.06
C LEU A 463 -29.54 26.26 7.50
N VAL A 464 -30.28 27.07 8.26
CA VAL A 464 -30.70 26.82 9.63
C VAL A 464 -31.71 25.65 9.68
N PRO A 465 -31.76 24.84 10.76
CA PRO A 465 -32.77 23.81 10.95
C PRO A 465 -34.11 24.33 11.53
N GLN A 466 -35.20 23.61 11.21
CA GLN A 466 -36.52 23.51 11.91
C GLN A 466 -37.52 24.68 11.71
N SER A 467 -38.84 24.55 11.49
CA SER A 467 -39.86 23.48 11.65
C SER A 467 -41.18 23.80 10.88
N SER A 468 -42.01 22.76 10.65
CA SER A 468 -43.49 22.72 10.59
C SER A 468 -44.30 23.53 9.54
N CYS A 469 -45.05 22.86 8.64
CA CYS A 469 -46.50 22.56 8.79
C CYS A 469 -47.15 22.04 7.48
N ILE A 470 -47.91 20.93 7.62
CA ILE A 470 -49.23 20.60 7.02
C ILE A 470 -49.41 20.61 5.49
N HIS A 471 -49.77 19.44 4.94
CA HIS A 471 -50.97 19.13 4.11
C HIS A 471 -50.87 17.63 3.73
N SER A 472 -51.56 16.71 4.41
CA SER A 472 -52.93 16.23 4.13
C SER A 472 -53.14 15.67 2.71
N THR A 473 -52.99 14.35 2.54
CA THR A 473 -53.92 13.52 1.76
C THR A 473 -53.75 12.03 2.12
N THR A 474 -54.85 11.43 2.55
CA THR A 474 -55.05 10.02 2.88
C THR A 474 -55.23 9.16 1.63
N PRO A 475 -55.14 7.83 1.75
CA PRO A 475 -56.32 7.05 1.42
C PRO A 475 -56.78 6.13 2.54
N LYS A 476 -58.10 5.99 2.59
CA LYS A 476 -58.93 5.27 3.55
C LYS A 476 -58.66 3.77 3.56
N LEU A 477 -58.58 3.19 4.75
CA LEU A 477 -58.99 1.81 5.03
C LEU A 477 -59.78 1.83 6.34
N GLU A 478 -61.08 1.58 6.21
CA GLU A 478 -62.02 1.47 7.32
C GLU A 478 -61.71 0.25 8.19
N PRO A 479 -61.86 0.36 9.52
CA PRO A 479 -62.10 -0.79 10.38
C PRO A 479 -63.60 -0.89 10.70
N PHE A 480 -64.19 -2.05 10.39
CA PHE A 480 -65.53 -2.40 10.87
C PHE A 480 -65.52 -2.71 12.38
N PRO A 481 -66.68 -2.52 13.07
CA PRO A 481 -66.74 -2.36 14.51
C PRO A 481 -66.97 -3.67 15.28
N VAL A 482 -66.66 -3.59 16.57
CA VAL A 482 -66.99 -4.56 17.61
C VAL A 482 -68.48 -4.50 17.97
N SER A 483 -69.19 -5.62 17.84
CA SER A 483 -70.24 -6.13 18.73
C SER A 483 -70.63 -7.52 18.20
N THR A 484 -70.69 -8.59 18.99
CA THR A 484 -71.80 -8.88 19.92
C THR A 484 -71.37 -9.98 20.89
N ARG A 485 -71.71 -9.84 22.16
CA ARG A 485 -71.83 -10.95 23.13
C ARG A 485 -72.81 -12.00 22.56
N LEU A 486 -72.63 -13.28 22.88
CA LEU A 486 -73.68 -14.20 23.37
C LEU A 486 -73.12 -15.61 23.62
N HIS A 487 -73.42 -16.11 24.82
CA HIS A 487 -73.59 -17.49 25.30
C HIS A 487 -72.52 -18.60 25.15
N THR A 488 -72.07 -19.04 26.34
CA THR A 488 -71.91 -20.43 26.84
C THR A 488 -72.61 -21.53 26.04
N PRO A 489 -72.06 -22.76 25.99
CA PRO A 489 -72.16 -23.70 27.12
C PRO A 489 -70.89 -23.86 27.96
#